data_AF-A0AAQ3U2H6-F1
#
_entry.id   AF-A0AAQ3U2H6-F1
#
_cell.length_a   1.000
_cell.length_b   1.000
_cell.length_c   1.000
_cell.angle_alpha   90.00
_cell.angle_beta   90.00
_cell.angle_gamma   90.00
#
_symmetry.space_group_name_H-M   'P 1'
#
loop_
_entity.id
_entity.type
_entity.pdbx_description
1 polymer ?
#
loop_
_entity_poly.entity_id
_entity_poly.type
_entity_poly.pdbx_seq_one_letter_code
_entity_poly.pdbx_strand_id
1 'polypeptide(L)'
;MEFKDEVFGFVRDLVLRLRNESHKAMRAIRSLDHQFSSPHTPPQNGVVERKNCTLVEMARTMLDEHRTPRRFWAEAVNTACYIANQIFLRAFLGKTSYELRFGRQPSIKHLRAFGCRCFVLKKAGHLDKFESRCLDGIFLGYACVDFGGQASC
;
A
#
# COMPACT_ATOMS: atom_id res chain seq x y z
N MET A 1 -4.65 -3.41 -22.85
CA MET A 1 -5.85 -2.79 -22.24
C MET A 1 -6.08 -3.42 -20.86
N GLU A 2 -6.03 -4.75 -20.77
CA GLU A 2 -6.29 -5.54 -19.54
C GLU A 2 -5.49 -5.14 -18.29
N PHE A 3 -4.19 -4.87 -18.41
CA PHE A 3 -3.37 -4.48 -17.24
C PHE A 3 -3.81 -3.17 -16.58
N LYS A 4 -4.35 -2.20 -17.34
CA LYS A 4 -4.83 -0.94 -16.73
C LYS A 4 -6.14 -1.15 -15.97
N ASP A 5 -7.02 -1.99 -16.52
CA ASP A 5 -8.34 -2.26 -15.95
C ASP A 5 -8.25 -3.14 -14.70
N GLU A 6 -7.34 -4.13 -14.69
CA GLU A 6 -6.99 -4.92 -13.50
C GLU A 6 -6.39 -4.05 -12.40
N VAL A 7 -5.44 -3.17 -12.74
CA VAL A 7 -4.81 -2.27 -11.78
C VAL A 7 -5.84 -1.28 -11.23
N PHE A 8 -6.75 -0.77 -12.06
CA PHE A 8 -7.82 0.12 -11.59
C PHE A 8 -8.82 -0.61 -10.68
N GLY A 9 -9.20 -1.85 -11.05
CA GLY A 9 -10.04 -2.72 -10.24
C GLY A 9 -9.40 -3.04 -8.89
N PHE A 10 -8.11 -3.36 -8.89
CA PHE A 10 -7.32 -3.64 -7.68
C PHE A 10 -7.11 -2.40 -6.84
N VAL A 11 -6.79 -1.24 -7.40
CA VAL A 11 -6.64 0.01 -6.64
C VAL A 11 -7.98 0.40 -6.01
N ARG A 12 -9.09 0.25 -6.73
CA ARG A 12 -10.44 0.45 -6.18
C ARG A 12 -10.70 -0.52 -5.02
N ASP A 13 -10.42 -1.80 -5.21
CA ASP A 13 -10.61 -2.83 -4.18
C ASP A 13 -9.67 -2.65 -2.98
N LEU A 14 -8.42 -2.22 -3.19
CA LEU A 14 -7.45 -1.89 -2.16
C LEU A 14 -7.89 -0.67 -1.35
N VAL A 15 -8.37 0.39 -2.01
CA VAL A 15 -8.92 1.58 -1.32
C VAL A 15 -10.15 1.19 -0.51
N LEU A 16 -11.01 0.31 -1.03
CA LEU A 16 -12.14 -0.26 -0.30
C LEU A 16 -11.67 -1.14 0.87
N ARG A 17 -10.68 -2.00 0.70
CA ARG A 17 -10.09 -2.83 1.76
C ARG A 17 -9.45 -1.97 2.85
N LEU A 18 -8.67 -0.96 2.50
CA LEU A 18 -8.07 -0.01 3.45
C LEU A 18 -9.11 0.82 4.21
N ARG A 19 -10.30 1.04 3.62
CA ARG A 19 -11.49 1.58 4.27
C ARG A 19 -12.16 0.54 5.20
N ASN A 20 -12.14 -0.73 4.81
CA ASN A 20 -12.78 -1.87 5.47
C ASN A 20 -11.97 -2.49 6.63
N GLU A 21 -10.64 -2.28 6.72
CA GLU A 21 -9.79 -2.59 7.89
C GLU A 21 -10.15 -1.75 9.14
N SER A 22 -11.25 -0.99 9.04
CA SER A 22 -12.03 -0.51 10.16
C SER A 22 -13.16 -1.53 10.39
N HIS A 23 -12.87 -2.70 10.96
CA HIS A 23 -13.87 -3.77 11.17
C HIS A 23 -15.14 -3.35 11.97
N LYS A 24 -15.17 -2.16 12.58
CA LYS A 24 -16.37 -1.55 13.17
C LYS A 24 -17.26 -0.77 12.18
N ALA A 25 -16.73 -0.30 11.05
CA ALA A 25 -17.45 0.57 10.11
C ALA A 25 -18.26 -0.19 9.04
N MET A 26 -17.82 -1.37 8.59
CA MET A 26 -18.54 -2.13 7.56
C MET A 26 -19.93 -2.62 8.01
N ARG A 27 -20.11 -2.91 9.31
CA ARG A 27 -21.44 -3.27 9.83
C ARG A 27 -22.42 -2.09 9.79
N ALA A 28 -21.92 -0.85 9.85
CA ALA A 28 -22.74 0.37 9.74
C ALA A 28 -22.97 0.82 8.29
N ILE A 29 -22.10 0.43 7.34
CA ILE A 29 -22.26 0.79 5.92
C ILE A 29 -23.45 0.07 5.27
N ARG A 30 -23.79 -1.14 5.70
CA ARG A 30 -25.00 -1.83 5.21
C ARG A 30 -26.30 -1.10 5.59
N SER A 31 -26.23 -0.15 6.54
CA SER A 31 -27.33 0.73 6.97
C SER A 31 -27.12 2.21 6.60
N LEU A 32 -26.03 2.57 5.91
CA LEU A 32 -25.77 3.93 5.43
C LEU A 32 -25.99 3.94 3.92
N ASP A 33 -26.82 4.87 3.43
CA ASP A 33 -27.17 4.98 2.02
C ASP A 33 -25.94 4.93 1.12
N HIS A 34 -25.87 3.89 0.29
CA HIS A 34 -24.80 3.70 -0.66
C HIS A 34 -24.97 4.72 -1.81
N GLN A 35 -24.35 5.88 -1.66
CA GLN A 35 -24.40 6.94 -2.67
C GLN A 35 -23.48 6.56 -3.85
N PHE A 36 -24.08 6.22 -4.99
CA PHE A 36 -23.37 6.00 -6.25
C PHE A 36 -23.01 7.35 -6.90
N SER A 37 -21.87 7.40 -7.60
CA SER A 37 -21.56 8.54 -8.45
C SER A 37 -22.62 8.65 -9.55
N SER A 38 -23.10 9.86 -9.82
CA SER A 38 -24.10 10.06 -10.88
C SER A 38 -23.50 9.69 -12.24
N PRO A 39 -24.20 8.91 -13.09
CA PRO A 39 -23.76 8.65 -14.45
C PRO A 39 -23.46 9.97 -15.18
N HIS A 40 -22.39 10.02 -15.98
CA HIS A 40 -22.00 11.22 -16.76
C HIS A 40 -21.63 12.46 -15.91
N THR A 41 -21.15 12.28 -14.67
CA THR A 41 -20.53 13.36 -13.89
C THR A 41 -19.02 13.14 -13.65
N PRO A 42 -18.16 13.32 -14.68
CA PRO A 42 -16.70 13.19 -14.55
C PRO A 42 -16.08 13.97 -13.37
N PRO A 43 -16.54 15.19 -13.01
CA PRO A 43 -15.95 15.94 -11.90
C PRO A 43 -16.04 15.22 -10.55
N GLN A 44 -17.08 14.39 -10.33
CA GLN A 44 -17.30 13.68 -9.07
C GLN A 44 -16.25 12.57 -8.85
N ASN A 45 -15.78 11.95 -9.93
CA ASN A 45 -14.76 10.90 -9.90
C ASN A 45 -13.33 11.42 -10.09
N GLY A 46 -13.16 12.65 -10.58
CA GLY A 46 -11.85 13.20 -10.92
C GLY A 46 -10.86 13.28 -9.73
N VAL A 47 -11.33 13.31 -8.48
CA VAL A 47 -10.44 13.23 -7.31
C VAL A 47 -9.89 11.82 -7.09
N VAL A 48 -10.73 10.79 -7.31
CA VAL A 48 -10.33 9.38 -7.19
C VAL A 48 -9.41 9.00 -8.34
N GLU A 49 -9.75 9.41 -9.56
CA GLU A 49 -8.95 9.13 -10.76
C GLU A 49 -7.53 9.69 -10.64
N ARG A 50 -7.37 10.95 -10.19
CA ARG A 50 -6.06 11.55 -9.97
C ARG A 50 -5.22 10.77 -8.96
N LYS A 51 -5.81 10.37 -7.83
CA LYS A 51 -5.10 9.56 -6.83
C LYS A 51 -4.71 8.19 -7.36
N ASN A 52 -5.58 7.55 -8.12
CA ASN A 52 -5.29 6.27 -8.72
C ASN A 52 -4.13 6.38 -9.72
N CYS A 53 -4.13 7.43 -10.57
CA CYS A 53 -3.00 7.71 -11.46
C CYS A 53 -1.68 7.87 -10.68
N THR A 54 -1.68 8.69 -9.61
CA THR A 54 -0.47 8.87 -8.78
C THR A 54 0.03 7.56 -8.19
N LEU A 55 -0.85 6.71 -7.65
CA LEU A 55 -0.46 5.41 -7.08
C LEU A 55 0.12 4.47 -8.13
N VAL A 56 -0.46 4.45 -9.33
CA VAL A 56 0.02 3.64 -10.44
C VAL A 56 1.38 4.12 -10.94
N GLU A 57 1.60 5.44 -11.01
CA GLU A 57 2.90 6.02 -11.37
C GLU A 57 3.98 5.73 -10.32
N MET A 58 3.63 5.84 -9.04
CA MET A 58 4.52 5.44 -7.94
C MET A 58 4.87 3.95 -8.02
N ALA A 59 3.89 3.07 -8.27
CA ALA A 59 4.15 1.65 -8.40
C ALA A 59 5.04 1.34 -9.62
N ARG A 60 4.84 2.02 -10.75
CA ARG A 60 5.69 1.86 -11.94
C ARG A 60 7.14 2.25 -11.67
N THR A 61 7.36 3.40 -11.02
CA THR A 61 8.71 3.86 -10.68
C THR A 61 9.40 2.92 -9.69
N MET A 62 8.69 2.41 -8.68
CA MET A 62 9.20 1.39 -7.76
C MET A 62 9.62 0.11 -8.49
N LEU A 63 8.83 -0.32 -9.48
CA LEU A 63 9.15 -1.53 -10.24
C LEU A 63 10.41 -1.35 -11.09
N ASP A 64 10.55 -0.17 -11.71
CA ASP A 64 11.63 0.16 -12.65
C ASP A 64 12.99 0.35 -11.96
N GLU A 65 13.01 1.05 -10.81
CA GLU A 65 14.22 1.41 -10.05
C GLU A 65 15.13 0.20 -9.78
N HIS A 66 14.54 -0.92 -9.35
CA HIS A 66 15.27 -2.15 -9.02
C HIS A 66 15.05 -3.28 -10.04
N ARG A 67 14.49 -2.96 -11.22
CA ARG A 67 14.15 -3.93 -12.28
C ARG A 67 13.36 -5.13 -11.73
N THR A 68 12.48 -4.87 -10.78
CA THR A 68 11.69 -5.94 -10.15
C THR A 68 10.69 -6.53 -11.15
N PRO A 69 10.47 -7.85 -11.13
CA PRO A 69 9.53 -8.49 -12.04
C PRO A 69 8.12 -7.90 -11.92
N ARG A 70 7.47 -7.64 -13.07
CA ARG A 70 6.11 -7.08 -13.14
C ARG A 70 5.05 -7.87 -12.40
N ARG A 71 5.28 -9.15 -12.09
CA ARG A 71 4.39 -9.97 -11.27
C ARG A 71 4.14 -9.38 -9.87
N PHE A 72 5.07 -8.56 -9.36
CA PHE A 72 4.97 -7.91 -8.05
C PHE A 72 4.26 -6.55 -8.08
N TRP A 73 3.45 -6.30 -9.10
CA TRP A 73 2.78 -5.01 -9.27
C TRP A 73 1.78 -4.73 -8.13
N ALA A 74 1.12 -5.75 -7.59
CA ALA A 74 0.15 -5.59 -6.51
C ALA A 74 0.84 -5.13 -5.23
N GLU A 75 2.01 -5.70 -4.93
CA GLU A 75 2.88 -5.35 -3.81
C GLU A 75 3.46 -3.94 -3.97
N ALA A 76 3.86 -3.56 -5.19
CA ALA A 76 4.30 -2.21 -5.50
C ALA A 76 3.18 -1.17 -5.28
N VAL A 77 1.96 -1.46 -5.73
CA VAL A 77 0.79 -0.59 -5.51
C VAL A 77 0.44 -0.49 -4.02
N ASN A 78 0.50 -1.59 -3.27
CA ASN A 78 0.29 -1.59 -1.82
C ASN A 78 1.33 -0.71 -1.11
N THR A 79 2.60 -0.84 -1.50
CA THR A 79 3.71 -0.04 -0.96
C THR A 79 3.54 1.44 -1.29
N ALA A 80 3.19 1.76 -2.54
CA ALA A 80 2.86 3.12 -2.95
C ALA A 80 1.73 3.71 -2.11
N CYS A 81 0.66 2.94 -1.87
CA CYS A 81 -0.45 3.39 -1.03
C CYS A 81 -0.03 3.63 0.43
N TYR A 82 0.76 2.72 1.00
CA TYR A 82 1.29 2.85 2.35
C TYR A 82 2.13 4.11 2.54
N ILE A 83 3.03 4.39 1.59
CA ILE A 83 3.88 5.57 1.58
C ILE A 83 3.04 6.84 1.36
N ALA A 84 2.14 6.82 0.37
CA ALA A 84 1.25 7.92 0.06
C ALA A 84 0.42 8.37 1.27
N ASN A 85 -0.06 7.43 2.08
CA ASN A 85 -0.84 7.72 3.29
C ASN A 85 -0.04 8.41 4.39
N GLN A 86 1.30 8.27 4.39
CA GLN A 86 2.18 8.86 5.41
C GLN A 86 2.86 10.13 4.97
N ILE A 87 3.10 10.31 3.66
CA ILE A 87 3.88 11.46 3.16
C ILE A 87 2.97 12.54 2.58
N PHE A 88 1.89 12.18 1.89
CA PHE A 88 1.06 13.20 1.25
C PHE A 88 0.22 13.96 2.28
N LEU A 89 0.47 15.26 2.33
CA LEU A 89 -0.34 16.21 3.10
C LEU A 89 -1.62 16.53 2.32
N ARG A 90 -2.73 16.60 3.05
CA ARG A 90 -3.92 17.27 2.54
C ARG A 90 -3.73 18.78 2.72
N ALA A 91 -3.53 19.49 1.63
CA ALA A 91 -3.25 20.93 1.61
C ALA A 91 -4.18 21.76 2.52
N PHE A 92 -5.48 21.45 2.52
CA PHE A 92 -6.46 22.16 3.35
C PHE A 92 -6.35 21.87 4.86
N LEU A 93 -5.90 20.68 5.25
CA LEU A 93 -5.87 20.23 6.65
C LEU A 93 -4.47 20.33 7.28
N GLY A 94 -3.43 20.48 6.46
CA GLY A 94 -2.03 20.48 6.92
C GLY A 94 -1.61 19.15 7.57
N LYS A 95 -2.38 18.08 7.37
CA LYS A 95 -2.18 16.77 8.00
C LYS A 95 -2.11 15.65 6.97
N THR A 96 -1.37 14.60 7.31
CA THR A 96 -1.29 13.38 6.49
C THR A 96 -2.51 12.49 6.71
N SER A 97 -2.83 11.61 5.76
CA SER A 97 -3.92 10.63 5.94
C SER A 97 -3.69 9.74 7.16
N TYR A 98 -2.44 9.43 7.48
CA TYR A 98 -2.04 8.69 8.68
C TYR A 98 -2.38 9.45 9.97
N GLU A 99 -2.02 10.74 10.06
CA GLU A 99 -2.36 11.58 11.21
C GLU A 99 -3.86 11.74 11.40
N LEU A 100 -4.61 11.89 10.32
CA LEU A 100 -6.06 11.97 10.37
C LEU A 100 -6.69 10.66 10.88
N ARG A 101 -6.08 9.51 10.56
CA ARG A 101 -6.58 8.20 10.96
C ARG A 101 -6.19 7.81 12.39
N PHE A 102 -4.95 8.09 12.79
CA PHE A 102 -4.38 7.59 14.05
C PHE A 102 -4.11 8.67 15.09
N GLY A 103 -4.33 9.94 14.76
CA GLY A 103 -4.11 11.07 15.68
C GLY A 103 -2.64 11.30 16.06
N ARG A 104 -1.69 10.63 15.39
CA ARG A 104 -0.25 10.72 15.65
C ARG A 104 0.53 10.90 14.36
N GLN A 105 1.69 11.55 14.44
CA GLN A 105 2.59 11.69 13.29
C GLN A 105 3.14 10.32 12.86
N PRO A 106 3.24 10.05 11.54
CA PRO A 106 3.87 8.85 11.05
C PRO A 106 5.38 8.88 11.34
N SER A 107 5.91 7.76 11.83
CA SER A 107 7.37 7.54 11.79
C SER A 107 7.75 7.17 10.37
N ILE A 108 8.74 7.85 9.78
CA ILE A 108 9.21 7.59 8.40
C ILE A 108 10.51 6.77 8.41
N LYS A 109 11.13 6.59 9.58
CA LYS A 109 12.46 5.97 9.73
C LYS A 109 12.51 4.50 9.28
N HIS A 110 11.38 3.81 9.28
CA HIS A 110 11.29 2.40 8.88
C HIS A 110 11.09 2.23 7.37
N LEU A 111 10.95 3.33 6.60
CA LEU A 111 10.76 3.21 5.16
C LEU A 111 12.05 2.72 4.47
N ARG A 112 11.87 1.76 3.56
CA ARG A 112 12.85 1.14 2.68
C ARG A 112 12.39 1.24 1.23
N ALA A 113 13.35 1.29 0.32
CA ALA A 113 13.11 1.31 -1.12
C ALA A 113 12.57 -0.05 -1.59
N PHE A 114 11.45 -0.04 -2.31
CA PHE A 114 10.86 -1.25 -2.89
C PHE A 114 11.86 -1.94 -3.82
N GLY A 115 12.01 -3.26 -3.72
CA GLY A 115 12.96 -4.03 -4.52
C GLY A 115 14.40 -3.99 -4.03
N CYS A 116 14.70 -3.30 -2.92
CA CYS A 116 16.02 -3.34 -2.32
C CYS A 116 16.36 -4.75 -1.82
N ARG A 117 17.64 -5.12 -1.77
CA ARG A 117 18.06 -6.39 -1.17
C ARG A 117 17.72 -6.39 0.32
N CYS A 118 17.16 -7.49 0.81
CA CYS A 118 16.87 -7.69 2.22
C CYS A 118 17.36 -9.07 2.66
N PHE A 119 17.62 -9.20 3.96
CA PHE A 119 18.12 -10.44 4.56
C PHE A 119 17.13 -10.90 5.62
N VAL A 120 16.56 -12.10 5.43
CA VAL A 120 15.62 -12.69 6.39
C VAL A 120 16.39 -13.64 7.29
N LEU A 121 16.41 -13.36 8.59
CA LEU A 121 17.05 -14.23 9.58
C LEU A 121 16.32 -15.58 9.64
N LYS A 122 17.06 -16.68 9.45
CA LYS A 122 16.51 -18.03 9.62
C LYS A 122 16.19 -18.25 11.10
N LYS A 123 14.91 -18.48 11.43
CA LYS A 123 14.45 -18.79 12.80
C LYS A 123 14.62 -20.27 13.19
N ALA A 124 15.25 -21.09 12.34
CA ALA A 124 15.40 -22.52 12.57
C ALA A 124 16.46 -22.81 13.66
N GLY A 125 16.18 -23.80 14.50
CA GLY A 125 17.09 -24.29 15.56
C GLY A 125 18.39 -24.88 15.01
N HIS A 126 19.34 -25.11 15.92
CA HIS A 126 20.71 -25.63 15.73
C HIS A 126 21.29 -25.56 14.30
N LEU A 127 21.37 -24.36 13.74
CA LEU A 127 22.11 -24.10 12.50
C LEU A 127 23.58 -24.47 12.71
N ASP A 128 24.14 -25.22 11.76
CA ASP A 128 25.55 -25.60 11.81
C ASP A 128 26.46 -24.36 11.89
N LYS A 129 27.66 -24.50 12.46
CA LYS A 129 28.56 -23.38 12.75
C LYS A 129 28.90 -22.57 11.50
N PHE A 130 28.92 -23.22 10.33
CA PHE A 130 29.26 -22.61 9.05
C PHE A 130 28.06 -22.37 8.11
N GLU A 131 26.83 -22.68 8.54
CA GLU A 131 25.66 -22.44 7.69
C GLU A 131 25.29 -20.95 7.66
N SER A 132 24.84 -20.46 6.49
CA SER A 132 24.29 -19.11 6.36
C SER A 132 23.11 -18.91 7.31
N ARG A 133 23.21 -17.87 8.14
CA ARG A 133 22.20 -17.47 9.13
C ARG A 133 21.00 -16.74 8.50
N CYS A 134 21.14 -16.28 7.25
CA CYS A 134 20.15 -15.45 6.58
C CYS A 134 19.80 -15.98 5.20
N LEU A 135 18.59 -15.68 4.75
CA LEU A 135 18.15 -15.84 3.38
C LEU A 135 18.17 -14.49 2.68
N ASP A 136 18.75 -14.45 1.49
CA ASP A 136 18.74 -13.27 0.63
C ASP A 136 17.37 -13.15 -0.06
N GLY A 137 16.83 -11.93 -0.08
CA GLY A 137 15.53 -11.63 -0.66
C GLY A 137 15.45 -10.23 -1.24
N ILE A 138 14.26 -9.87 -1.73
CA ILE A 138 13.93 -8.54 -2.23
C ILE A 138 12.80 -7.95 -1.38
N PHE A 139 12.92 -6.68 -1.01
CA PHE A 139 11.89 -6.04 -0.21
C PHE A 139 10.64 -5.79 -1.07
N LEU A 140 9.54 -6.49 -0.78
CA LEU A 140 8.28 -6.39 -1.51
C LEU A 140 7.28 -5.44 -0.85
N GLY A 141 7.63 -4.80 0.27
CA GLY A 141 6.77 -3.77 0.87
C GLY A 141 6.36 -4.06 2.30
N TYR A 142 5.37 -3.31 2.75
CA TYR A 142 4.87 -3.38 4.12
C TYR A 142 3.61 -4.21 4.17
N ALA A 143 3.54 -5.16 5.10
CA ALA A 143 2.31 -5.89 5.32
C ALA A 143 1.19 -4.91 5.73
N CYS A 144 -0.02 -5.15 5.23
CA CYS A 144 -1.24 -4.61 5.84
C CYS A 144 -1.42 -5.37 7.15
N VAL A 145 -1.07 -4.74 8.28
CA VAL A 145 -1.08 -5.47 9.55
C VAL A 145 -2.33 -5.18 10.34
N ASP A 146 -3.18 -6.21 10.44
CA ASP A 146 -3.72 -6.59 11.74
C ASP A 146 -2.53 -6.97 12.64
N PHE A 147 -2.03 -5.99 13.39
CA PHE A 147 -1.03 -6.09 14.46
C PHE A 147 0.46 -6.30 14.08
N GLY A 148 1.19 -5.18 14.03
CA GLY A 148 2.65 -5.13 14.15
C GLY A 148 3.40 -5.09 12.81
N GLY A 149 3.72 -3.88 12.33
CA GLY A 149 4.49 -3.60 11.10
C GLY A 149 5.62 -4.58 10.80
N GLN A 150 5.32 -5.65 10.07
CA GLN A 150 6.32 -6.55 9.51
C GLN A 150 6.47 -6.20 8.03
N ALA A 151 7.71 -5.90 7.65
CA ALA A 151 8.12 -5.80 6.26
C ALA A 151 8.05 -7.19 5.63
N SER A 152 7.38 -7.32 4.50
CA SER A 152 7.37 -8.55 3.71
C SER A 152 8.58 -8.55 2.79
N CYS A 153 9.42 -9.57 2.96
CA CYS A 153 10.63 -9.85 2.18
C CYS A 153 10.40 -11.10 1.33
#